data_AF-K1TAS1-F1
#
_entry.id   AF-K1TAS1-F1
#
_cell.length_a   1.000
_cell.length_b   1.000
_cell.length_c   1.000
_cell.angle_alpha   90.00
_cell.angle_beta   90.00
_cell.angle_gamma   90.00
#
_symmetry.space_group_name_H-M   'P 1'
#
loop_
_entity.id
_entity.type
_entity.pdbx_description
1 polymer ?
#
loop_
_entity_poly.entity_id
_entity_poly.type
_entity_poly.pdbx_seq_one_letter_code
_entity_poly.pdbx_strand_id
1 'polypeptide(L)'
;TETTSSVTGTAPQTQRKAGKKKIQERPLADYLKCGNKEAVIQCIRNFVSINTSAVHQALPFYVLKDLRLVAGMHAAKEYSVGMALQFPDLPSLKSESAIRQAVGFLKAAKHVIKDGKDQMAPLIESDENRDLYRTLAAEIREIAADDEAETVAG
;
A
#
# COMPACT_ATOMS: atom_id res chain seq x y z
N THR A 1 -12.42 -23.53 -53.98
CA THR A 1 -13.40 -24.27 -53.17
C THR A 1 -12.65 -24.83 -51.99
N GLU A 2 -12.72 -24.15 -50.83
CA GLU A 2 -13.31 -24.65 -49.56
C GLU A 2 -12.45 -25.77 -48.92
N THR A 3 -12.04 -25.81 -47.65
CA THR A 3 -12.43 -25.19 -46.36
C THR A 3 -11.24 -25.49 -45.42
N THR A 4 -10.84 -24.71 -44.41
CA THR A 4 -11.31 -24.85 -43.03
C THR A 4 -10.63 -23.80 -42.15
N SER A 5 -11.41 -22.91 -41.55
CA SER A 5 -10.99 -21.98 -40.51
C SER A 5 -10.91 -22.70 -39.18
N SER A 6 -9.76 -22.64 -38.49
CA SER A 6 -9.64 -23.13 -37.11
C SER A 6 -10.10 -22.04 -36.14
N VAL A 7 -11.24 -22.32 -35.50
CA VAL A 7 -11.77 -21.61 -34.33
C VAL A 7 -11.13 -22.19 -33.06
N THR A 8 -10.83 -21.34 -32.08
CA THR A 8 -10.92 -21.54 -30.61
C THR A 8 -10.12 -20.41 -29.96
N GLY A 9 -10.69 -19.45 -29.24
CA GLY A 9 -11.83 -19.54 -28.34
C GLY A 9 -11.31 -19.37 -26.91
N THR A 10 -11.20 -18.13 -26.49
CA THR A 10 -10.81 -17.63 -25.16
C THR A 10 -11.48 -18.39 -24.01
N ALA A 11 -10.71 -18.80 -23.01
CA ALA A 11 -11.23 -19.29 -21.73
C ALA A 11 -10.90 -18.29 -20.61
N PRO A 12 -11.88 -17.53 -20.07
CA PRO A 12 -11.70 -16.79 -18.83
C PRO A 12 -11.81 -17.76 -17.64
N GLN A 13 -10.71 -17.93 -16.90
CA GLN A 13 -10.74 -18.67 -15.63
C GLN A 13 -11.62 -17.93 -14.62
N THR A 14 -12.81 -18.48 -14.36
CA THR A 14 -13.57 -18.25 -13.13
C THR A 14 -13.22 -19.37 -12.15
N GLN A 15 -12.84 -19.01 -10.93
CA GLN A 15 -13.17 -19.81 -9.73
C GLN A 15 -13.04 -18.94 -8.46
N ARG A 16 -14.15 -18.30 -8.08
CA ARG A 16 -14.34 -17.71 -6.74
C ARG A 16 -14.97 -18.78 -5.82
N LYS A 17 -14.35 -19.08 -4.67
CA LYS A 17 -14.93 -19.93 -3.61
C LYS A 17 -15.18 -19.15 -2.31
N ALA A 18 -16.43 -19.28 -1.84
CA ALA A 18 -16.94 -19.40 -0.46
C ALA A 18 -16.38 -18.52 0.69
N GLY A 19 -17.29 -17.76 1.31
CA GLY A 19 -17.40 -17.68 2.78
C GLY A 19 -16.30 -16.96 3.56
N LYS A 20 -15.91 -15.74 3.18
CA LYS A 20 -15.06 -14.86 3.99
C LYS A 20 -15.61 -13.44 3.88
N LYS A 21 -15.66 -12.69 4.99
CA LYS A 21 -16.01 -11.25 5.03
C LYS A 21 -15.53 -10.62 3.72
N LYS A 22 -16.45 -10.17 2.86
CA LYS A 22 -16.09 -9.63 1.54
C LYS A 22 -14.98 -8.62 1.79
N ILE A 23 -13.75 -8.94 1.35
CA ILE A 23 -12.67 -7.95 1.33
C ILE A 23 -13.26 -6.81 0.51
N GLN A 24 -13.37 -5.64 1.11
CA GLN A 24 -13.94 -4.50 0.41
C GLN A 24 -12.89 -4.08 -0.62
N GLU A 25 -13.10 -4.47 -1.87
CA GLU A 25 -12.28 -4.08 -3.01
C GLU A 25 -12.61 -2.61 -3.30
N ARG A 26 -12.03 -1.70 -2.52
CA ARG A 26 -12.19 -0.26 -2.64
C ARG A 26 -10.82 0.43 -2.70
N PRO A 27 -10.70 1.57 -3.42
CA PRO A 27 -9.48 2.36 -3.47
C PRO A 27 -8.94 2.69 -2.07
N LEU A 28 -7.62 2.88 -1.97
CA LEU A 28 -6.97 3.25 -0.71
C LEU A 28 -7.58 4.53 -0.11
N ALA A 29 -7.99 5.49 -0.94
CA ALA A 29 -8.66 6.72 -0.49
C ALA A 29 -9.92 6.46 0.34
N ASP A 30 -10.71 5.43 0.00
CA ASP A 30 -11.96 5.11 0.70
C ASP A 30 -11.73 4.51 2.09
N TYR A 31 -10.50 4.09 2.39
CA TYR A 31 -10.10 3.68 3.73
C TYR A 31 -9.62 4.85 4.58
N LEU A 32 -9.25 5.99 3.99
CA LEU A 32 -8.74 7.14 4.71
C LEU A 32 -9.90 7.92 5.36
N LYS A 33 -9.68 8.39 6.60
CA LYS A 33 -10.65 9.18 7.36
C LYS A 33 -10.30 10.67 7.52
N CYS A 34 -9.21 11.13 6.89
CA CYS A 34 -8.86 12.56 6.83
C CYS A 34 -9.62 13.24 5.68
N GLY A 35 -9.90 14.55 5.79
CA GLY A 35 -10.48 15.32 4.69
C GLY A 35 -9.52 15.46 3.52
N ASN A 36 -8.23 15.68 3.79
CA ASN A 36 -7.13 15.75 2.82
C ASN A 36 -6.66 14.38 2.27
N LYS A 37 -7.58 13.42 2.07
CA LYS A 37 -7.24 12.07 1.58
C LYS A 37 -6.57 12.09 0.21
N GLU A 38 -6.95 12.99 -0.71
CA GLU A 38 -6.36 13.12 -2.04
C GLU A 38 -4.88 13.49 -1.97
N ALA A 39 -4.52 14.43 -1.10
CA ALA A 39 -3.13 14.84 -0.87
C ALA A 39 -2.31 13.72 -0.23
N VAL A 40 -2.88 12.97 0.73
CA VAL A 40 -2.25 11.77 1.30
C VAL A 40 -2.00 10.72 0.22
N ILE A 41 -2.98 10.47 -0.65
CA ILE A 41 -2.84 9.53 -1.78
C ILE A 41 -1.77 9.99 -2.76
N GLN A 42 -1.66 11.30 -3.06
CA GLN A 42 -0.60 11.85 -3.90
C GLN A 42 0.80 11.69 -3.27
N CYS A 43 0.94 11.97 -1.97
CA CYS A 43 2.17 11.71 -1.22
C CYS A 43 2.58 10.25 -1.32
N ILE A 44 1.65 9.31 -1.08
CA ILE A 44 1.90 7.87 -1.22
C ILE A 44 2.30 7.53 -2.66
N ARG A 45 1.61 8.07 -3.68
CA ARG A 45 1.91 7.84 -5.09
C ARG A 45 3.34 8.26 -5.43
N ASN A 46 3.74 9.46 -5.01
CA ASN A 46 5.09 9.97 -5.24
C ASN A 46 6.13 9.08 -4.55
N PHE A 47 5.87 8.71 -3.30
CA PHE A 47 6.74 7.82 -2.53
C PHE A 47 6.94 6.46 -3.23
N VAL A 48 5.86 5.80 -3.67
CA VAL A 48 5.95 4.48 -4.34
C VAL A 48 6.43 4.57 -5.78
N SER A 49 6.35 5.75 -6.40
CA SER A 49 6.91 6.02 -7.72
C SER A 49 8.44 6.01 -7.67
N ILE A 50 9.02 6.66 -6.65
CA ILE A 50 10.45 6.71 -6.41
C ILE A 50 10.95 5.37 -5.85
N ASN A 51 10.19 4.77 -4.94
CA ASN A 51 10.54 3.53 -4.26
C ASN A 51 9.88 2.30 -4.92
N THR A 52 10.60 1.68 -5.84
CA THR A 52 10.13 0.51 -6.62
C THR A 52 10.17 -0.83 -5.85
N SER A 53 10.74 -0.83 -4.63
CA SER A 53 10.81 -2.00 -3.76
C SER A 53 9.46 -2.32 -3.13
N ALA A 54 9.03 -3.58 -3.17
CA ALA A 54 7.79 -4.02 -2.52
C ALA A 54 7.78 -3.73 -1.01
N VAL A 55 8.96 -3.80 -0.36
CA VAL A 55 9.14 -3.47 1.06
C VAL A 55 8.82 -2.01 1.33
N HIS A 56 9.35 -1.10 0.52
CA HIS A 56 9.07 0.32 0.66
C HIS A 56 7.61 0.61 0.36
N GLN A 57 7.03 0.00 -0.69
CA GLN A 57 5.60 0.12 -1.01
C GLN A 57 4.68 -0.45 0.08
N ALA A 58 5.21 -1.22 1.03
CA ALA A 58 4.48 -1.69 2.20
C ALA A 58 4.66 -0.80 3.44
N LEU A 59 5.57 0.18 3.44
CA LEU A 59 5.73 1.13 4.55
C LEU A 59 4.50 2.02 4.77
N PRO A 60 3.81 2.56 3.73
CA PRO A 60 2.64 3.40 3.95
C PRO A 60 1.53 2.68 4.73
N PHE A 61 1.42 1.36 4.62
CA PHE A 61 0.47 0.57 5.42
C PHE A 61 0.67 0.76 6.93
N TYR A 62 1.92 0.78 7.39
CA TYR A 62 2.22 0.94 8.81
C TYR A 62 2.11 2.40 9.23
N VAL A 63 2.59 3.34 8.39
CA VAL A 63 2.47 4.78 8.65
C VAL A 63 1.01 5.19 8.84
N LEU A 64 0.14 4.82 7.91
CA LEU A 64 -1.29 5.14 7.98
C LEU A 64 -1.96 4.55 9.23
N LYS A 65 -1.50 3.38 9.68
CA LYS A 65 -2.02 2.74 10.91
C LYS A 65 -1.53 3.43 12.17
N ASP A 66 -0.27 3.81 12.23
CA ASP A 66 0.31 4.50 13.39
C ASP A 66 -0.27 5.91 13.55
N LEU A 67 -0.48 6.62 12.45
CA LEU A 67 -1.20 7.91 12.43
C LEU A 67 -2.71 7.75 12.63
N ARG A 68 -3.22 6.50 12.71
CA ARG A 68 -4.64 6.17 12.84
C ARG A 68 -5.53 6.77 11.75
N LEU A 69 -4.99 7.00 10.55
CA LEU A 69 -5.68 7.66 9.43
C LEU A 69 -6.58 6.73 8.62
N VAL A 70 -6.59 5.42 8.91
CA VAL A 70 -7.41 4.44 8.20
C VAL A 70 -8.56 3.90 9.04
N ALA A 71 -9.75 3.84 8.43
CA ALA A 71 -10.97 3.25 8.97
C ALA A 71 -11.26 1.90 8.30
N GLY A 72 -10.96 0.81 9.00
CA GLY A 72 -11.30 -0.54 8.55
C GLY A 72 -10.27 -1.23 7.63
N MET A 73 -9.09 -0.64 7.41
CA MET A 73 -7.96 -1.31 6.74
C MET A 73 -7.04 -1.95 7.79
N HIS A 74 -7.28 -3.22 8.11
CA HIS A 74 -6.54 -3.92 9.16
C HIS A 74 -5.58 -4.98 8.62
N ALA A 75 -5.84 -5.50 7.42
CA ALA A 75 -5.08 -6.56 6.79
C ALA A 75 -4.20 -6.06 5.65
N ALA A 76 -3.05 -6.73 5.47
CA ALA A 76 -2.18 -6.54 4.31
C ALA A 76 -2.91 -6.72 2.97
N LYS A 77 -3.94 -7.57 2.94
CA LYS A 77 -4.77 -7.80 1.75
C LYS A 77 -5.61 -6.58 1.36
N GLU A 78 -6.20 -5.89 2.33
CA GLU A 78 -7.03 -4.70 2.07
C GLU A 78 -6.16 -3.58 1.52
N TYR A 79 -4.96 -3.41 2.08
CA TYR A 79 -3.97 -2.47 1.59
C TYR A 79 -3.48 -2.77 0.17
N SER A 80 -3.10 -4.03 -0.09
CA SER A 80 -2.57 -4.39 -1.41
C SER A 80 -3.63 -4.23 -2.52
N VAL A 81 -4.88 -4.58 -2.23
CA VAL A 81 -6.00 -4.35 -3.15
C VAL A 81 -6.27 -2.85 -3.32
N GLY A 82 -6.27 -2.10 -2.21
CA GLY A 82 -6.46 -0.65 -2.23
C GLY A 82 -5.39 0.07 -3.07
N MET A 83 -4.12 -0.35 -2.97
CA MET A 83 -3.02 0.17 -3.79
C MET A 83 -3.23 -0.09 -5.28
N ALA A 84 -3.62 -1.32 -5.65
CA ALA A 84 -3.85 -1.69 -7.05
C ALA A 84 -5.05 -0.95 -7.67
N LEU A 85 -6.11 -0.71 -6.89
CA LEU A 85 -7.27 0.06 -7.32
C LEU A 85 -7.00 1.57 -7.37
N GLN A 86 -6.15 2.08 -6.48
CA GLN A 86 -5.82 3.49 -6.39
C GLN A 86 -4.84 3.94 -7.48
N PHE A 87 -3.90 3.07 -7.85
CA PHE A 87 -2.82 3.37 -8.79
C PHE A 87 -2.77 2.34 -9.94
N PRO A 88 -3.86 2.16 -10.72
CA PRO A 88 -3.90 1.20 -11.81
C PRO A 88 -2.94 1.55 -12.95
N ASP A 89 -2.55 2.82 -13.03
CA ASP A 89 -1.72 3.41 -14.06
C ASP A 89 -0.25 3.55 -13.65
N LEU A 90 0.13 3.12 -12.44
CA LEU A 90 1.49 3.29 -11.92
C LEU A 90 2.37 2.06 -12.29
N PRO A 91 3.33 2.19 -13.23
CA PRO A 91 4.13 1.05 -13.70
C PRO A 91 5.14 0.54 -12.68
N SER A 92 5.56 1.39 -11.74
CA SER A 92 6.47 1.03 -10.65
C SER A 92 5.78 0.24 -9.53
N LEU A 93 4.45 0.18 -9.52
CA LEU A 93 3.70 -0.54 -8.49
C LEU A 93 3.94 -2.04 -8.62
N LYS A 94 4.33 -2.68 -7.52
CA LYS A 94 4.47 -4.13 -7.47
C LYS A 94 3.11 -4.80 -7.42
N SER A 95 3.06 -6.08 -7.80
CA SER A 95 1.81 -6.84 -7.78
C SER A 95 1.19 -6.88 -6.37
N GLU A 96 -0.15 -6.99 -6.31
CA GLU A 96 -0.90 -7.12 -5.04
C GLU A 96 -0.24 -8.16 -4.12
N SER A 97 0.07 -9.34 -4.67
CA SER A 97 0.72 -10.43 -3.94
C SER A 97 2.11 -10.07 -3.40
N ALA A 98 2.89 -9.27 -4.12
CA ALA A 98 4.22 -8.83 -3.68
C ALA A 98 4.11 -7.82 -2.53
N ILE A 99 3.23 -6.82 -2.65
CA ILE A 99 2.98 -5.83 -1.60
C ILE A 99 2.45 -6.53 -0.34
N ARG A 100 1.48 -7.44 -0.50
CA ARG A 100 0.91 -8.19 0.63
C ARG A 100 1.97 -9.01 1.37
N GLN A 101 2.87 -9.67 0.64
CA GLN A 101 3.99 -10.41 1.25
C GLN A 101 4.97 -9.47 1.94
N ALA A 102 5.29 -8.34 1.31
CA ALA A 102 6.19 -7.33 1.87
C ALA A 102 5.70 -6.72 3.18
N VAL A 103 4.39 -6.50 3.33
CA VAL A 103 3.79 -6.09 4.62
C VAL A 103 4.11 -7.10 5.71
N GLY A 104 4.05 -8.41 5.41
CA GLY A 104 4.45 -9.46 6.34
C GLY A 104 5.96 -9.45 6.63
N PHE A 105 6.78 -9.24 5.61
CA PHE A 105 8.24 -9.19 5.76
C PHE A 105 8.72 -8.02 6.61
N LEU A 106 8.05 -6.86 6.54
CA LEU A 106 8.40 -5.69 7.35
C LEU A 106 8.36 -5.97 8.86
N LYS A 107 7.45 -6.83 9.32
CA LYS A 107 7.35 -7.24 10.74
C LYS A 107 8.14 -8.51 11.08
N ALA A 108 8.65 -9.22 10.08
CA ALA A 108 9.48 -10.38 10.33
C ALA A 108 10.85 -9.94 10.84
N ALA A 109 11.32 -10.57 11.92
CA ALA A 109 12.68 -10.37 12.40
C ALA A 109 13.67 -10.94 11.37
N LYS A 110 14.63 -10.12 10.95
CA LYS A 110 15.72 -10.48 10.04
C LYS A 110 17.01 -9.81 10.52
N HIS A 111 18.15 -10.25 10.00
CA HIS A 111 19.40 -9.51 10.17
C HIS A 111 19.31 -8.22 9.36
N VAL A 112 19.31 -7.10 10.05
CA VAL A 112 19.22 -5.76 9.48
C VAL A 112 20.22 -4.85 10.18
N ILE A 113 20.64 -3.80 9.47
CA ILE A 113 21.45 -2.75 10.07
C ILE A 113 20.52 -1.85 10.86
N LYS A 114 20.69 -1.85 12.18
CA LYS A 114 19.97 -0.96 13.09
C LYS A 114 20.97 -0.30 14.03
N ASP A 115 20.92 1.02 14.08
CA ASP A 115 21.88 1.89 14.76
C ASP A 115 23.33 1.60 14.35
N GLY A 116 23.54 1.36 13.05
CA GLY A 116 24.86 1.08 12.45
C GLY A 116 25.44 -0.31 12.75
N LYS A 117 24.67 -1.21 13.36
CA LYS A 117 25.09 -2.58 13.69
C LYS A 117 24.16 -3.60 13.05
N ASP A 118 24.74 -4.69 12.56
CA ASP A 118 23.96 -5.85 12.12
C ASP A 118 23.40 -6.58 13.35
N GLN A 119 22.07 -6.68 13.43
CA GLN A 119 21.38 -7.38 14.50
C GLN A 119 20.03 -7.92 14.04
N MET A 120 19.49 -8.89 14.78
CA MET A 120 18.14 -9.39 14.57
C MET A 120 17.11 -8.34 15.01
N ALA A 121 16.41 -7.74 14.06
CA ALA A 121 15.31 -6.83 14.32
C ALA A 121 14.24 -6.95 13.22
N PRO A 122 13.00 -6.49 13.45
CA PRO A 122 12.01 -6.35 12.39
C PRO A 122 12.57 -5.51 11.24
N LEU A 123 12.30 -5.91 9.99
CA LEU A 123 12.83 -5.19 8.82
C LEU A 123 12.42 -3.71 8.80
N ILE A 124 11.23 -3.38 9.31
CA ILE A 124 10.76 -2.00 9.47
C ILE A 124 11.61 -1.14 10.42
N GLU A 125 12.35 -1.77 11.34
CA GLU A 125 13.25 -1.09 12.29
C GLU A 125 14.68 -0.93 11.77
N SER A 126 14.98 -1.41 10.56
CA SER A 126 16.24 -1.14 9.87
C SER A 126 16.44 0.37 9.72
N ASP A 127 17.67 0.86 9.81
CA ASP A 127 17.99 2.29 9.70
C ASP A 127 17.39 2.89 8.41
N GLU A 128 17.58 2.22 7.25
CA GLU A 128 17.02 2.65 5.96
C GLU A 128 15.49 2.76 5.98
N ASN A 129 14.81 1.72 6.46
CA ASN A 129 13.35 1.72 6.51
C ASN A 129 12.81 2.69 7.56
N ARG A 130 13.53 2.91 8.66
CA ARG A 130 13.16 3.84 9.73
C ARG A 130 13.22 5.29 9.23
N ASP A 131 14.22 5.65 8.44
CA ASP A 131 14.32 6.98 7.85
C ASP A 131 13.21 7.23 6.81
N LEU A 132 12.96 6.26 5.91
CA LEU A 132 11.85 6.33 4.96
C LEU A 132 10.49 6.41 5.68
N TYR A 133 10.31 5.60 6.72
CA TYR A 133 9.10 5.58 7.54
C TYR A 133 8.86 6.93 8.22
N ARG A 134 9.89 7.49 8.87
CA ARG A 134 9.79 8.78 9.56
C ARG A 134 9.46 9.90 8.59
N THR A 135 10.10 9.91 7.43
CA THR A 135 9.90 10.94 6.40
C THR A 135 8.47 10.89 5.87
N LEU A 136 8.01 9.71 5.45
CA LEU A 136 6.65 9.51 4.98
C LEU A 136 5.60 9.83 6.07
N ALA A 137 5.86 9.43 7.31
CA ALA A 137 4.95 9.74 8.43
C ALA A 137 4.87 11.23 8.73
N ALA A 138 5.97 11.98 8.61
CA ALA A 138 5.98 13.42 8.77
C ALA A 138 5.18 14.11 7.66
N GLU A 139 5.42 13.76 6.39
CA GLU A 139 4.69 14.32 5.24
C GLU A 139 3.18 14.05 5.33
N ILE A 140 2.78 12.80 5.58
CA ILE A 140 1.37 12.44 5.70
C ILE A 140 0.72 13.15 6.90
N ARG A 141 1.44 13.28 8.01
CA ARG A 141 0.94 13.97 9.20
C ARG A 141 0.74 15.46 8.95
N GLU A 142 1.66 16.11 8.24
CA GLU A 142 1.55 17.52 7.86
C GLU A 142 0.31 17.74 6.99
N ILE A 143 0.16 16.94 5.93
CA ILE A 143 -1.01 16.98 5.05
C ILE A 143 -2.33 16.77 5.82
N ALA A 144 -2.33 15.80 6.75
CA ALA A 144 -3.51 15.51 7.56
C ALA A 144 -3.79 16.58 8.63
N ALA A 145 -2.78 17.35 9.06
CA ALA A 145 -2.95 18.45 10.01
C ALA A 145 -3.46 19.73 9.34
N ASP A 146 -3.07 19.98 8.09
CA ASP A 146 -3.55 21.12 7.29
C ASP A 146 -5.09 21.08 7.08
N ASP A 147 -5.68 19.88 7.12
CA ASP A 147 -7.14 19.65 7.06
C ASP A 147 -7.90 20.36 8.21
N GLU A 148 -7.29 20.39 9.41
CA GLU A 148 -7.87 21.03 10.59
C GLU A 148 -7.71 22.56 10.56
N ALA A 149 -6.74 23.08 9.80
CA ALA A 149 -6.49 24.52 9.70
C ALA A 149 -7.43 25.19 8.69
N GLU A 150 -7.79 24.51 7.59
CA GLU A 150 -8.67 25.07 6.56
C GLU A 150 -10.16 25.02 6.95
N THR A 151 -10.54 24.14 7.87
CA THR A 151 -11.93 24.01 8.37
C THR A 151 -12.32 25.04 9.44
N VAL A 152 -11.37 25.84 9.96
CA VAL A 152 -11.63 26.89 10.98
C VAL A 152 -11.82 28.28 10.34
N ALA A 153 -11.60 28.44 9.03
CA ALA A 153 -11.66 29.72 8.34
C ALA A 153 -12.92 29.95 7.47
N GLY A 154 -13.93 29.07 7.54
CA GLY A 154 -15.15 29.12 6.73
C GLY A 154 -16.41 29.52 7.51
#